data_AF-A0A9D3Q7W2-F1
#
_entry.id   AF-A0A9D3Q7W2-F1
#
_cell.length_a   1.000
_cell.length_b   1.000
_cell.length_c   1.000
_cell.angle_alpha   90.00
_cell.angle_beta   90.00
_cell.angle_gamma   90.00
#
_symmetry.space_group_name_H-M   'P 1'
#
loop_
_entity.id
_entity.type
_entity.pdbx_description
1 polymer ?
#
loop_
_entity_poly.entity_id
_entity_poly.type
_entity_poly.pdbx_seq_one_letter_code
_entity_poly.pdbx_strand_id
1 'polypeptide(L)'
;MKQLTQPFTLLTLFTCARLLTAQREQKGFFGTETNAGVVLDSTATEILKSPLTTVFLPIVYIIVFAVGLPTNAMAIWVFLFRTKKKHPAAIYMANLALSDLLFVIWIPLKIAYHFNGNDWIYGEGLCKVLVGFFYANMYCSILFIACISVQRYWVVVHPMSFQRKNNQIAVAISVTIWAVIWLVTTPLYLYEQEVKAVNIGILTCHDVTRPSEAHMAAGYFLFMGIFGFVIPSIVCIVAYVLMLRALKNSMTDENIGKKRRKAVVLIVVVLVMFLVCFTPSNVMLLVHYSLLISGTDSNGYGNRAYGFYITTLCLASLNSCVDPFVYYFISEEFRENVKNTLICRSARTVERMRVSFSALKYSKKSNTYTTESENTQSSNC
;
A
#
# COMPACT_ATOMS: atom_id res chain seq x y z
N MET A 1 -10.17 48.54 -13.96
CA MET A 1 -10.42 48.42 -15.41
C MET A 1 -9.39 47.42 -15.95
N LYS A 2 -9.72 46.13 -15.86
CA LYS A 2 -9.93 45.19 -16.99
C LYS A 2 -8.64 44.81 -17.73
N GLN A 3 -8.19 43.56 -17.52
CA GLN A 3 -8.05 42.49 -18.55
C GLN A 3 -6.71 42.57 -19.30
N LEU A 4 -5.99 41.51 -19.68
CA LEU A 4 -6.34 40.10 -19.87
C LEU A 4 -5.06 39.23 -19.79
N THR A 5 -5.32 37.95 -19.49
CA THR A 5 -4.52 36.73 -19.35
C THR A 5 -3.62 36.29 -20.52
N GLN A 6 -2.60 35.48 -20.16
CA GLN A 6 -1.93 34.36 -20.89
C GLN A 6 -2.55 33.90 -22.23
N PRO A 7 -1.73 33.54 -23.24
CA PRO A 7 -1.20 32.15 -23.32
C PRO A 7 0.14 32.04 -24.07
N PHE A 8 1.28 32.05 -23.36
CA PHE A 8 2.59 31.77 -23.98
C PHE A 8 3.28 30.50 -23.48
N THR A 9 2.72 29.85 -22.45
CA THR A 9 3.35 28.68 -21.81
C THR A 9 2.78 27.34 -22.30
N LEU A 10 1.62 27.32 -22.97
CA LEU A 10 1.07 26.09 -23.57
C LEU A 10 1.54 25.85 -25.01
N LEU A 11 1.90 26.91 -25.75
CA LEU A 11 2.25 26.80 -27.16
C LEU A 11 3.66 26.25 -27.38
N THR A 12 4.57 26.44 -26.41
CA THR A 12 5.94 25.91 -26.44
C THR A 12 6.02 24.42 -26.11
N LEU A 13 5.02 23.86 -25.41
CA LEU A 13 4.90 22.42 -25.18
C LEU A 13 4.34 21.68 -26.41
N PHE A 14 3.45 22.32 -27.19
CA PHE A 14 2.86 21.71 -28.38
C PHE A 14 3.76 21.76 -29.62
N THR A 15 4.63 22.77 -29.78
CA THR A 15 5.55 22.85 -30.93
C THR A 15 6.74 21.90 -30.82
N CYS A 16 7.18 21.56 -29.60
CA CYS A 16 8.20 20.53 -29.39
C CYS A 16 7.68 19.11 -29.72
N ALA A 17 6.36 18.88 -29.57
CA ALA A 17 5.74 17.59 -29.87
C ALA A 17 5.61 17.28 -31.38
N ARG A 18 5.59 18.29 -32.25
CA ARG A 18 5.44 18.08 -33.71
C ARG A 18 6.74 17.88 -34.49
N LEU A 19 7.89 18.19 -33.90
CA LEU A 19 9.20 18.04 -34.56
C LEU A 19 9.86 16.66 -34.32
N LEU A 20 9.23 15.78 -33.52
CA LEU A 20 9.73 14.44 -33.21
C LEU A 20 9.04 13.31 -33.99
N THR A 21 8.09 13.61 -34.89
CA THR A 21 7.50 12.60 -35.78
C THR A 21 8.42 12.31 -36.97
N ALA A 22 9.64 11.86 -36.70
CA ALA A 22 10.42 11.07 -37.64
C ALA A 22 10.16 9.60 -37.28
N GLN A 23 9.52 8.85 -38.17
CA GLN A 23 9.35 7.39 -38.03
C GLN A 23 10.73 6.73 -37.92
N ARG A 24 11.21 6.60 -36.69
CA ARG A 24 12.29 5.73 -36.29
C ARG A 24 11.62 4.51 -35.67
N GLU A 25 12.06 3.30 -36.01
CA GLU A 25 11.62 2.08 -35.31
C GLU A 25 11.65 2.34 -33.80
N GLN A 26 10.47 2.46 -33.17
CA GLN A 26 10.35 2.75 -31.76
C GLN A 26 10.63 1.46 -30.98
N LYS A 27 11.92 1.15 -30.81
CA LYS A 27 12.35 0.21 -29.79
C LYS A 27 12.09 0.86 -28.43
N GLY A 28 11.03 0.42 -27.76
CA GLY A 28 10.85 0.70 -26.35
C GLY A 28 11.71 -0.25 -25.53
N PHE A 29 11.85 0.04 -24.23
CA PHE A 29 12.58 -0.77 -23.26
C PHE A 29 12.09 -2.22 -23.16
N PHE A 30 10.84 -2.48 -23.58
CA PHE A 30 10.20 -3.79 -23.52
C PHE A 30 10.18 -4.51 -24.86
N GLY A 31 10.59 -3.86 -25.95
CA GLY A 31 10.59 -4.42 -27.29
C GLY A 31 9.92 -3.52 -28.32
N THR A 32 9.46 -4.10 -29.42
CA THR A 32 9.00 -3.36 -30.60
C THR A 32 7.48 -3.35 -30.68
N GLU A 33 6.89 -2.18 -30.86
CA GLU A 33 5.44 -2.03 -31.06
C GLU A 33 5.02 -2.44 -32.48
N THR A 34 3.89 -3.13 -32.58
CA THR A 34 3.27 -3.59 -33.83
C THR A 34 1.76 -3.32 -33.79
N ASN A 35 1.10 -3.41 -34.95
CA ASN A 35 -0.37 -3.24 -35.03
C ASN A 35 -1.16 -4.25 -34.16
N ALA A 36 -0.56 -5.39 -33.80
CA ALA A 36 -1.20 -6.44 -33.00
C ALA A 36 -0.88 -6.36 -31.50
N GLY A 37 0.03 -5.48 -31.08
CA GLY A 37 0.55 -5.40 -29.71
C GLY A 37 2.06 -5.17 -29.67
N VAL A 38 2.71 -5.52 -28.56
CA VAL A 38 4.16 -5.35 -28.38
C VAL A 38 4.86 -6.71 -28.47
N VAL A 39 5.93 -6.78 -29.27
CA VAL A 39 6.82 -7.94 -29.33
C VAL A 39 7.89 -7.76 -28.28
N LEU A 40 7.91 -8.62 -27.25
CA LEU A 40 8.80 -8.46 -26.12
C LEU A 40 10.23 -8.95 -26.38
N ASP A 41 11.20 -8.30 -25.76
CA ASP A 41 12.59 -8.78 -25.69
C ASP A 41 12.68 -10.14 -24.97
N SER A 42 13.76 -10.89 -25.24
CA SER A 42 13.99 -12.21 -24.63
C SER A 42 14.04 -12.15 -23.11
N THR A 43 14.73 -11.17 -22.54
CA THR A 43 14.84 -11.00 -21.08
C THR A 43 13.49 -10.66 -20.42
N ALA A 44 12.69 -9.77 -21.03
CA ALA A 44 11.37 -9.43 -20.52
C ALA A 44 10.43 -10.65 -20.57
N THR A 45 10.52 -11.42 -21.64
CA THR A 45 9.81 -12.70 -21.80
C THR A 45 10.19 -13.72 -20.73
N GLU A 46 11.50 -13.87 -20.46
CA GLU A 46 12.00 -14.76 -19.40
C GLU A 46 11.49 -14.34 -18.03
N ILE A 47 11.52 -13.04 -17.69
CA ILE A 47 11.04 -12.52 -16.41
C ILE A 47 9.53 -12.75 -16.24
N LEU A 48 8.72 -12.46 -17.27
CA LEU A 48 7.28 -12.71 -17.23
C LEU A 48 6.93 -14.20 -17.12
N LYS A 49 7.77 -15.12 -17.59
CA LYS A 49 7.56 -16.56 -17.41
C LYS A 49 8.23 -17.13 -16.15
N SER A 50 9.06 -16.34 -15.47
CA SER A 50 9.87 -16.82 -14.36
C SER A 50 9.05 -17.10 -13.10
N PRO A 51 9.59 -17.91 -12.17
CA PRO A 51 9.01 -18.08 -10.83
C PRO A 51 8.96 -16.78 -10.02
N LEU A 52 9.70 -15.74 -10.40
CA LEU A 52 9.61 -14.44 -9.74
C LEU A 52 8.17 -13.91 -9.84
N THR A 53 7.64 -13.80 -11.05
CA THR A 53 6.30 -13.24 -11.31
C THR A 53 5.18 -14.22 -11.00
N THR A 54 5.38 -15.50 -11.29
CA THR A 54 4.33 -16.53 -11.19
C THR A 54 4.23 -17.24 -9.83
N VAL A 55 5.25 -17.10 -8.97
CA VAL A 55 5.29 -17.74 -7.64
C VAL A 55 5.58 -16.73 -6.54
N PHE A 56 6.69 -15.99 -6.62
CA PHE A 56 7.10 -15.08 -5.55
C PHE A 56 6.12 -13.90 -5.35
N LEU A 57 5.75 -13.18 -6.41
CA LEU A 57 4.79 -12.07 -6.30
C LEU A 57 3.42 -12.50 -5.73
N PRO A 58 2.75 -13.57 -6.24
CA PRO A 58 1.47 -13.96 -5.69
C PRO A 58 1.57 -14.41 -4.23
N ILE A 59 2.67 -15.04 -3.79
CA ILE A 59 2.89 -15.35 -2.36
C ILE A 59 2.91 -14.06 -1.52
N VAL A 60 3.65 -13.04 -1.95
CA VAL A 60 3.70 -11.75 -1.25
C VAL A 60 2.32 -11.10 -1.24
N TYR A 61 1.61 -11.10 -2.36
CA TYR A 61 0.26 -10.54 -2.42
C TYR A 61 -0.76 -11.31 -1.57
N ILE A 62 -0.64 -12.63 -1.45
CA ILE A 62 -1.45 -13.44 -0.52
C ILE A 62 -1.19 -13.01 0.92
N ILE A 63 0.07 -12.79 1.30
CA ILE A 63 0.42 -12.25 2.64
C ILE A 63 -0.21 -10.88 2.84
N VAL A 64 -0.10 -9.99 1.84
CA VAL A 64 -0.69 -8.64 1.87
C VAL A 64 -2.20 -8.69 2.07
N PHE A 65 -2.89 -9.58 1.36
CA PHE A 65 -4.32 -9.76 1.52
C PHE A 65 -4.70 -10.34 2.88
N ALA A 66 -4.03 -11.42 3.29
CA ALA A 66 -4.32 -12.15 4.53
C ALA A 66 -4.03 -11.32 5.78
N VAL A 67 -3.03 -10.45 5.74
CA VAL A 67 -2.68 -9.55 6.85
C VAL A 67 -3.41 -8.22 6.71
N GLY A 68 -3.22 -7.54 5.58
CA GLY A 68 -3.68 -6.16 5.38
C GLY A 68 -5.19 -5.99 5.47
N LEU A 69 -5.98 -6.91 4.91
CA LEU A 69 -7.44 -6.79 4.93
C LEU A 69 -8.00 -6.82 6.37
N PRO A 70 -7.78 -7.87 7.19
CA PRO A 70 -8.36 -7.92 8.53
C PRO A 70 -7.80 -6.85 9.47
N THR A 71 -6.51 -6.49 9.36
CA THR A 71 -5.92 -5.50 10.27
C THR A 71 -6.41 -4.09 9.98
N ASN A 72 -6.51 -3.70 8.70
CA ASN A 72 -7.00 -2.36 8.33
C ASN A 72 -8.53 -2.25 8.51
N ALA A 73 -9.28 -3.33 8.29
CA ALA A 73 -10.71 -3.38 8.60
C ALA A 73 -10.97 -3.19 10.10
N MET A 74 -10.18 -3.86 10.95
CA MET A 74 -10.22 -3.67 12.40
C MET A 74 -9.86 -2.23 12.77
N ALA A 75 -8.83 -1.65 12.15
CA ALA A 75 -8.41 -0.27 12.41
C ALA A 75 -9.52 0.74 12.10
N ILE A 76 -10.14 0.65 10.92
CA ILE A 76 -11.30 1.46 10.54
C ILE A 76 -12.43 1.31 11.56
N TRP A 77 -12.78 0.08 11.92
CA TRP A 77 -13.84 -0.17 12.90
C TRP A 77 -13.55 0.48 14.25
N VAL A 78 -12.32 0.34 14.76
CA VAL A 78 -11.91 0.99 16.01
C VAL A 78 -12.00 2.51 15.88
N PHE A 79 -11.38 3.08 14.84
CA PHE A 79 -11.29 4.52 14.69
C PHE A 79 -12.65 5.17 14.46
N LEU A 80 -13.59 4.48 13.80
CA LEU A 80 -14.94 5.00 13.57
C LEU A 80 -15.83 4.83 14.82
N PHE A 81 -15.90 3.62 15.38
CA PHE A 81 -16.94 3.24 16.35
C PHE A 81 -16.46 3.13 17.80
N ARG A 82 -15.16 3.05 18.06
CA ARG A 82 -14.62 2.81 19.42
C ARG A 82 -13.81 3.98 19.95
N THR A 83 -13.25 4.81 19.08
CA THR A 83 -12.56 6.06 19.44
C THR A 83 -13.56 7.12 19.91
N LYS A 84 -13.61 7.37 21.22
CA LYS A 84 -14.51 8.37 21.83
C LYS A 84 -13.99 9.79 21.66
N LYS A 85 -12.67 9.98 21.68
CA LYS A 85 -12.03 11.29 21.47
C LYS A 85 -11.30 11.30 20.13
N LYS A 86 -11.90 11.97 19.14
CA LYS A 86 -11.25 12.16 17.84
C LYS A 86 -10.10 13.15 18.03
N HIS A 87 -8.89 12.72 17.73
CA HIS A 87 -7.71 13.57 17.64
C HIS A 87 -7.21 13.59 16.18
N PRO A 88 -6.45 14.61 15.75
CA PRO A 88 -5.99 14.73 14.36
C PRO A 88 -5.26 13.49 13.83
N ALA A 89 -4.39 12.89 14.66
CA ALA A 89 -3.67 11.68 14.29
C ALA A 89 -4.61 10.48 14.02
N ALA A 90 -5.71 10.35 14.77
CA ALA A 90 -6.69 9.28 14.56
C ALA A 90 -7.45 9.47 13.24
N ILE A 91 -7.68 10.71 12.81
CA ILE A 91 -8.29 11.02 11.51
C ILE A 91 -7.33 10.59 10.38
N TYR A 92 -6.05 10.95 10.47
CA TYR A 92 -5.07 10.53 9.46
C TYR A 92 -4.88 9.01 9.42
N MET A 93 -4.80 8.35 10.58
CA MET A 93 -4.70 6.88 10.64
C MET A 93 -5.95 6.18 10.08
N ALA A 94 -7.15 6.75 10.29
CA ALA A 94 -8.37 6.20 9.69
C ALA A 94 -8.36 6.32 8.16
N ASN A 95 -7.85 7.44 7.62
CA ASN A 95 -7.73 7.59 6.17
C ASN A 95 -6.63 6.71 5.57
N LEU A 96 -5.53 6.50 6.29
CA LEU A 96 -4.47 5.55 5.92
C LEU A 96 -5.04 4.11 5.83
N ALA A 97 -5.78 3.68 6.86
CA ALA A 97 -6.44 2.38 6.85
C ALA A 97 -7.51 2.27 5.75
N LEU A 98 -8.17 3.39 5.40
CA LEU A 98 -9.15 3.41 4.30
C LEU A 98 -8.45 3.23 2.94
N SER A 99 -7.32 3.91 2.70
CA SER A 99 -6.57 3.72 1.44
C SER A 99 -6.04 2.31 1.32
N ASP A 100 -5.57 1.72 2.41
CA ASP A 100 -5.13 0.33 2.44
C ASP A 100 -6.26 -0.64 2.07
N LEU A 101 -7.45 -0.47 2.65
CA LEU A 101 -8.60 -1.32 2.32
C LEU A 101 -9.04 -1.19 0.86
N LEU A 102 -9.10 0.06 0.35
CA LEU A 102 -9.48 0.32 -1.03
C LEU A 102 -8.49 -0.30 -2.03
N PHE A 103 -7.23 -0.48 -1.64
CA PHE A 103 -6.24 -1.21 -2.43
C PHE A 103 -6.35 -2.73 -2.24
N VAL A 104 -6.34 -3.21 -1.00
CA VAL A 104 -6.24 -4.65 -0.68
C VAL A 104 -7.46 -5.45 -1.18
N ILE A 105 -8.64 -4.83 -1.30
CA ILE A 105 -9.84 -5.49 -1.85
C ILE A 105 -9.63 -6.00 -3.29
N TRP A 106 -8.77 -5.35 -4.08
CA TRP A 106 -8.48 -5.74 -5.47
C TRP A 106 -7.34 -6.74 -5.62
N ILE A 107 -6.56 -6.97 -4.56
CA ILE A 107 -5.40 -7.89 -4.57
C ILE A 107 -5.74 -9.32 -5.02
N PRO A 108 -6.92 -9.91 -4.71
CA PRO A 108 -7.29 -11.23 -5.23
C PRO A 108 -7.24 -11.34 -6.76
N LEU A 109 -7.63 -10.30 -7.49
CA LEU A 109 -7.52 -10.27 -8.96
C LEU A 109 -6.06 -10.24 -9.40
N LYS A 110 -5.21 -9.50 -8.68
CA LYS A 110 -3.76 -9.46 -8.95
C LYS A 110 -3.09 -10.81 -8.71
N ILE A 111 -3.49 -11.52 -7.66
CA ILE A 111 -2.99 -12.88 -7.36
C ILE A 111 -3.39 -13.83 -8.48
N ALA A 112 -4.67 -13.81 -8.89
CA ALA A 112 -5.17 -14.67 -9.96
C ALA A 112 -4.46 -14.39 -11.30
N TYR A 113 -4.21 -13.13 -11.62
CA TYR A 113 -3.41 -12.71 -12.78
C TYR A 113 -2.02 -13.35 -12.81
N HIS A 114 -1.26 -13.26 -11.71
CA HIS A 114 0.07 -13.84 -11.63
C HIS A 114 0.05 -15.39 -11.69
N PHE A 115 -0.94 -16.04 -11.08
CA PHE A 115 -1.13 -17.49 -11.21
C PHE A 115 -1.55 -17.92 -12.61
N ASN A 116 -2.24 -17.07 -13.36
CA ASN A 116 -2.58 -17.29 -14.76
C ASN A 116 -1.41 -16.96 -15.72
N GLY A 117 -0.17 -16.99 -15.23
CA GLY A 117 1.02 -16.73 -16.06
C GLY A 117 1.12 -15.28 -16.55
N ASN A 118 0.61 -14.32 -15.78
CA ASN A 118 0.52 -12.90 -16.14
C ASN A 118 -0.39 -12.63 -17.34
N ASP A 119 -1.43 -13.44 -17.52
CA ASP A 119 -2.47 -13.23 -18.52
C ASP A 119 -3.75 -12.66 -17.86
N TRP A 120 -4.07 -11.42 -18.22
CA TRP A 120 -5.18 -10.65 -17.67
C TRP A 120 -6.45 -10.87 -18.49
N ILE A 121 -7.48 -11.41 -17.83
CA ILE A 121 -8.75 -11.82 -18.48
C ILE A 121 -9.97 -11.05 -17.99
N TYR A 122 -9.78 -10.02 -17.16
CA TYR A 122 -10.88 -9.30 -16.48
C TYR A 122 -11.27 -7.99 -17.18
N GLY A 123 -10.56 -7.62 -18.24
CA GLY A 123 -10.83 -6.44 -19.06
C GLY A 123 -10.26 -5.13 -18.52
N GLU A 124 -10.13 -4.18 -19.44
CA GLU A 124 -9.30 -2.98 -19.29
C GLU A 124 -9.75 -2.09 -18.13
N GLY A 125 -11.07 -1.98 -17.93
CA GLY A 125 -11.63 -1.22 -16.83
C GLY A 125 -11.15 -1.70 -15.46
N LEU A 126 -11.09 -3.03 -15.24
CA LEU A 126 -10.61 -3.58 -13.99
C LEU A 126 -9.09 -3.49 -13.85
N CYS A 127 -8.34 -3.58 -14.95
CA CYS A 127 -6.89 -3.34 -14.93
C CYS A 127 -6.60 -1.91 -14.46
N LYS A 128 -7.26 -0.91 -15.05
CA LYS A 128 -7.15 0.50 -14.65
C LYS A 128 -7.54 0.75 -13.19
N VAL A 129 -8.62 0.12 -12.72
CA VAL A 129 -9.04 0.20 -11.30
C VAL A 129 -7.93 -0.33 -10.37
N LEU A 130 -7.39 -1.51 -10.67
CA LEU A 130 -6.34 -2.13 -9.86
C LEU A 130 -5.07 -1.28 -9.81
N VAL A 131 -4.64 -0.77 -10.96
CA VAL A 131 -3.47 0.12 -11.10
C VAL A 131 -3.70 1.43 -10.35
N GLY A 132 -4.86 2.05 -10.57
CA GLY A 132 -5.24 3.31 -9.96
C GLY A 132 -5.27 3.23 -8.44
N PHE A 133 -5.91 2.21 -7.87
CA PHE A 133 -5.94 2.02 -6.40
C PHE A 133 -4.58 1.65 -5.81
N PHE A 134 -3.72 0.93 -6.56
CA PHE A 134 -2.35 0.66 -6.11
C PHE A 134 -1.54 1.95 -5.94
N TYR A 135 -1.50 2.82 -6.96
CA TYR A 135 -0.76 4.08 -6.87
C TYR A 135 -1.44 5.09 -5.93
N ALA A 136 -2.77 5.15 -5.93
CA ALA A 136 -3.52 5.97 -4.97
C ALA A 136 -3.15 5.58 -3.54
N ASN A 137 -3.10 4.29 -3.22
CA ASN A 137 -2.67 3.83 -1.90
C ASN A 137 -1.23 4.22 -1.58
N MET A 138 -0.29 4.02 -2.50
CA MET A 138 1.12 4.37 -2.29
C MET A 138 1.26 5.85 -1.91
N TYR A 139 0.69 6.75 -2.70
CA TYR A 139 0.84 8.18 -2.50
C TYR A 139 -0.04 8.73 -1.36
N CYS A 140 -1.26 8.22 -1.16
CA CYS A 140 -2.06 8.50 0.04
C CYS A 140 -1.26 8.13 1.30
N SER A 141 -0.65 6.94 1.31
CA SER A 141 0.09 6.45 2.46
C SER A 141 1.25 7.38 2.81
N ILE A 142 2.07 7.74 1.83
CA ILE A 142 3.19 8.66 2.00
C ILE A 142 2.72 10.01 2.59
N LEU A 143 1.63 10.59 2.04
CA LEU A 143 1.10 11.88 2.50
C LEU A 143 0.51 11.79 3.92
N PHE A 144 -0.28 10.75 4.22
CA PHE A 144 -0.84 10.57 5.57
C PHE A 144 0.24 10.27 6.60
N ILE A 145 1.28 9.50 6.26
CA ILE A 145 2.44 9.29 7.13
C ILE A 145 3.17 10.60 7.39
N ALA A 146 3.34 11.47 6.39
CA ALA A 146 3.90 12.80 6.58
C ALA A 146 3.04 13.66 7.52
N CYS A 147 1.72 13.67 7.32
CA CYS A 147 0.78 14.37 8.22
C CYS A 147 0.85 13.84 9.66
N ILE A 148 0.91 12.51 9.84
CA ILE A 148 1.08 11.87 11.14
C ILE A 148 2.41 12.31 11.77
N SER A 149 3.51 12.28 11.02
CA SER A 149 4.85 12.66 11.49
C SER A 149 4.88 14.12 12.00
N VAL A 150 4.35 15.05 11.19
CA VAL A 150 4.24 16.47 11.54
C VAL A 150 3.32 16.66 12.74
N GLN A 151 2.15 16.00 12.76
CA GLN A 151 1.22 16.10 13.88
C GLN A 151 1.85 15.61 15.20
N ARG A 152 2.69 14.57 15.15
CA ARG A 152 3.38 14.05 16.34
C ARG A 152 4.46 15.00 16.81
N TYR A 153 5.21 15.62 15.91
CA TYR A 153 6.13 16.71 16.24
C TYR A 153 5.40 17.86 16.95
N TRP A 154 4.30 18.35 16.39
CA TRP A 154 3.52 19.45 16.96
C TRP A 154 3.01 19.16 18.38
N VAL A 155 2.53 17.95 18.64
CA VAL A 155 2.05 17.55 19.98
C VAL A 155 3.18 17.47 21.01
N VAL A 156 4.41 17.16 20.57
CA VAL A 156 5.58 17.13 21.46
C VAL A 156 6.03 18.54 21.82
N VAL A 157 6.04 19.48 20.87
CA VAL A 157 6.56 20.84 21.08
C VAL A 157 5.52 21.80 21.68
N HIS A 158 4.25 21.70 21.28
CA HIS A 158 3.19 22.63 21.68
C HIS A 158 2.03 21.89 22.36
N PRO A 159 2.20 21.46 23.63
CA PRO A 159 1.18 20.68 24.32
C PRO A 159 0.03 21.55 24.87
N MET A 160 -0.81 22.22 24.04
CA MET A 160 -2.01 22.93 24.55
C MET A 160 -3.27 22.94 23.65
N SER A 161 -4.36 22.42 24.24
CA SER A 161 -5.81 22.76 24.25
C SER A 161 -6.64 23.17 22.99
N PHE A 162 -6.13 23.22 21.76
CA PHE A 162 -6.97 23.56 20.56
C PHE A 162 -7.52 22.36 19.79
N GLN A 163 -7.97 21.34 20.52
CA GLN A 163 -8.25 20.01 19.96
C GLN A 163 -9.35 20.00 18.88
N ARG A 164 -10.42 20.78 19.06
CA ARG A 164 -11.54 20.84 18.10
C ARG A 164 -11.16 21.53 16.78
N LYS A 165 -10.40 22.63 16.85
CA LYS A 165 -9.89 23.35 15.67
C LYS A 165 -8.90 22.47 14.88
N ASN A 166 -8.03 21.74 15.59
CA ASN A 166 -7.08 20.83 14.96
C ASN A 166 -7.77 19.66 14.24
N ASN A 167 -8.91 19.18 14.74
CA ASN A 167 -9.68 18.12 14.06
C ASN A 167 -10.30 18.60 12.75
N GLN A 168 -10.89 19.80 12.72
CA GLN A 168 -11.44 20.37 11.48
C GLN A 168 -10.35 20.55 10.43
N ILE A 169 -9.18 21.05 10.84
CA ILE A 169 -8.01 21.17 9.96
C ILE A 169 -7.57 19.79 9.46
N ALA A 170 -7.51 18.76 10.32
CA ALA A 170 -7.13 17.41 9.92
C ALA A 170 -8.11 16.78 8.91
N VAL A 171 -9.43 16.98 9.10
CA VAL A 171 -10.45 16.56 8.13
C VAL A 171 -10.26 17.32 6.81
N ALA A 172 -10.09 18.64 6.85
CA ALA A 172 -9.88 19.44 5.65
C ALA A 172 -8.63 18.98 4.88
N ILE A 173 -7.50 18.78 5.57
CA ILE A 173 -6.27 18.23 4.98
C ILE A 173 -6.53 16.85 4.37
N SER A 174 -7.26 15.97 5.06
CA SER A 174 -7.56 14.63 4.54
C SER A 174 -8.41 14.67 3.27
N VAL A 175 -9.44 15.52 3.25
CA VAL A 175 -10.29 15.75 2.06
C VAL A 175 -9.45 16.31 0.90
N THR A 176 -8.55 17.26 1.18
CA THR A 176 -7.63 17.80 0.18
C THR A 176 -6.69 16.73 -0.36
N ILE A 177 -6.12 15.88 0.51
CA ILE A 177 -5.26 14.76 0.08
C ILE A 177 -6.05 13.84 -0.85
N TRP A 178 -7.27 13.43 -0.49
CA TRP A 178 -8.10 12.62 -1.36
C TRP A 178 -8.37 13.29 -2.71
N ALA A 179 -8.80 14.56 -2.71
CA ALA A 179 -9.06 15.30 -3.94
C ALA A 179 -7.82 15.40 -4.84
N VAL A 180 -6.65 15.68 -4.25
CA VAL A 180 -5.36 15.72 -4.97
C VAL A 180 -5.01 14.35 -5.52
N ILE A 181 -5.12 13.27 -4.72
CA ILE A 181 -4.79 11.91 -5.17
C ILE A 181 -5.69 11.45 -6.30
N TRP A 182 -7.00 11.70 -6.22
CA TRP A 182 -7.93 11.42 -7.30
C TRP A 182 -7.57 12.19 -8.58
N LEU A 183 -7.24 13.48 -8.46
CA LEU A 183 -6.84 14.29 -9.60
C LEU A 183 -5.53 13.78 -10.23
N VAL A 184 -4.49 13.55 -9.43
CA VAL A 184 -3.18 13.16 -9.96
C VAL A 184 -3.17 11.72 -10.46
N THR A 185 -4.03 10.83 -9.95
CA THR A 185 -4.15 9.45 -10.49
C THR A 185 -5.04 9.37 -11.72
N THR A 186 -5.78 10.43 -12.07
CA THR A 186 -6.65 10.47 -13.27
C THR A 186 -5.94 10.01 -14.56
N PRO A 187 -4.70 10.43 -14.87
CA PRO A 187 -3.98 9.97 -16.06
C PRO A 187 -3.88 8.45 -16.18
N LEU A 188 -3.74 7.71 -15.06
CA LEU A 188 -3.68 6.24 -15.07
C LEU A 188 -4.96 5.59 -15.62
N TYR A 189 -6.09 6.29 -15.55
CA TYR A 189 -7.37 5.82 -16.09
C TYR A 189 -7.57 6.23 -17.56
N LEU A 190 -6.78 7.19 -18.07
CA LEU A 190 -6.98 7.76 -19.40
C LEU A 190 -6.23 6.99 -20.50
N TYR A 191 -5.01 6.51 -20.26
CA TYR A 191 -4.25 5.73 -21.24
C TYR A 191 -4.45 4.22 -21.08
N GLU A 192 -4.02 3.42 -22.06
CA GLU A 192 -4.20 1.97 -22.03
C GLU A 192 -3.24 1.28 -21.04
N GLN A 193 -3.77 0.47 -20.14
CA GLN A 193 -2.99 -0.32 -19.19
C GLN A 193 -2.83 -1.77 -19.66
N GLU A 194 -3.74 -2.29 -20.50
CA GLU A 194 -3.62 -3.58 -21.15
C GLU A 194 -2.71 -3.54 -22.38
N VAL A 195 -1.72 -4.42 -22.40
CA VAL A 195 -0.83 -4.58 -23.55
C VAL A 195 -0.70 -6.05 -23.91
N LYS A 196 -1.04 -6.36 -25.17
CA LYS A 196 -0.88 -7.71 -25.72
C LYS A 196 0.59 -7.97 -26.04
N ALA A 197 1.18 -8.93 -25.34
CA ALA A 197 2.54 -9.40 -25.58
C ALA A 197 2.53 -10.48 -26.69
N VAL A 198 2.77 -10.08 -27.93
CA VAL A 198 2.47 -10.87 -29.15
C VAL A 198 3.26 -12.18 -29.18
N ASN A 199 4.53 -12.16 -28.79
CA ASN A 199 5.44 -13.30 -28.87
C ASN A 199 5.16 -14.41 -27.83
N ILE A 200 4.39 -14.11 -26.78
CA ILE A 200 4.02 -15.06 -25.73
C ILE A 200 2.52 -15.28 -25.60
N GLY A 201 1.71 -14.50 -26.33
CA GLY A 201 0.27 -14.71 -26.45
C GLY A 201 -0.55 -14.33 -25.22
N ILE A 202 -0.01 -13.51 -24.30
CA ILE A 202 -0.70 -13.07 -23.08
C ILE A 202 -1.09 -11.59 -23.16
N LEU A 203 -2.14 -11.22 -22.42
CA LEU A 203 -2.54 -9.84 -22.21
C LEU A 203 -2.01 -9.37 -20.84
N THR A 204 -1.00 -8.51 -20.85
CA THR A 204 -0.43 -7.98 -19.60
C THR A 204 -1.23 -6.79 -19.08
N CYS A 205 -1.30 -6.62 -17.76
CA CYS A 205 -1.92 -5.45 -17.12
C CYS A 205 -0.84 -4.61 -16.42
N HIS A 206 -0.57 -3.40 -16.94
CA HIS A 206 0.42 -2.42 -16.48
C HIS A 206 1.90 -2.85 -16.54
N ASP A 207 2.20 -4.15 -16.48
CA ASP A 207 3.56 -4.68 -16.47
C ASP A 207 4.38 -4.32 -17.72
N VAL A 208 3.70 -4.03 -18.84
CA VAL A 208 4.30 -3.58 -20.10
C VAL A 208 3.67 -2.24 -20.49
N THR A 209 4.51 -1.26 -20.80
CA THR A 209 4.06 0.04 -21.35
C THR A 209 4.26 0.06 -22.86
N ARG A 210 3.26 0.53 -23.62
CA ARG A 210 3.40 0.72 -25.07
C ARG A 210 4.46 1.78 -25.37
N PRO A 211 5.38 1.54 -26.32
CA PRO A 211 6.36 2.55 -26.75
C PRO A 211 5.72 3.89 -27.17
N SER A 212 4.57 3.85 -27.82
CA SER A 212 3.78 5.04 -28.20
C SER A 212 3.31 5.89 -27.00
N GLU A 213 3.04 5.27 -25.85
CA GLU A 213 2.59 5.93 -24.62
C GLU A 213 3.73 6.20 -23.62
N ALA A 214 4.95 5.73 -23.93
CA ALA A 214 6.11 5.80 -23.06
C ALA A 214 6.42 7.22 -22.56
N HIS A 215 6.32 8.24 -23.42
CA HIS A 215 6.57 9.63 -23.03
C HIS A 215 5.56 10.16 -22.02
N MET A 216 4.28 9.80 -22.18
CA MET A 216 3.22 10.22 -21.26
C MET A 216 3.38 9.53 -19.91
N ALA A 217 3.60 8.21 -19.92
CA ALA A 217 3.88 7.42 -18.72
C ALA A 217 5.12 7.95 -17.98
N ALA A 218 6.21 8.19 -18.70
CA ALA A 218 7.43 8.71 -18.11
C ALA A 218 7.24 10.11 -17.50
N GLY A 219 6.57 11.03 -18.18
CA GLY A 219 6.24 12.34 -17.63
C GLY A 219 5.41 12.24 -16.34
N TYR A 220 4.41 11.37 -16.32
CA TYR A 220 3.58 11.09 -15.15
C TYR A 220 4.38 10.54 -13.97
N PHE A 221 5.15 9.47 -14.17
CA PHE A 221 5.89 8.81 -13.09
C PHE A 221 7.07 9.63 -12.58
N LEU A 222 7.72 10.43 -13.44
CA LEU A 222 8.73 11.41 -13.00
C LEU A 222 8.10 12.51 -12.12
N PHE A 223 6.95 13.05 -12.54
CA PHE A 223 6.20 14.01 -11.74
C PHE A 223 5.82 13.41 -10.38
N MET A 224 5.22 12.22 -10.37
CA MET A 224 4.80 11.57 -9.14
C MET A 224 5.97 11.14 -8.25
N GLY A 225 7.10 10.73 -8.82
CA GLY A 225 8.30 10.43 -8.05
C GLY A 225 8.85 11.66 -7.31
N ILE A 226 8.85 12.84 -7.95
CA ILE A 226 9.32 14.08 -7.31
C ILE A 226 8.29 14.62 -6.31
N PHE A 227 7.06 14.87 -6.77
CA PHE A 227 6.05 15.56 -5.97
C PHE A 227 5.32 14.62 -5.00
N GLY A 228 5.09 13.37 -5.40
CA GLY A 228 4.40 12.36 -4.60
C GLY A 228 5.30 11.61 -3.62
N PHE A 229 6.62 11.55 -3.86
CA PHE A 229 7.56 10.82 -3.00
C PHE A 229 8.67 11.69 -2.42
N VAL A 230 9.49 12.39 -3.22
CA VAL A 230 10.66 13.12 -2.71
C VAL A 230 10.25 14.24 -1.73
N ILE A 231 9.28 15.09 -2.10
CA ILE A 231 8.85 16.20 -1.24
C ILE A 231 8.28 15.69 0.11
N PRO A 232 7.30 14.76 0.15
CA PRO A 232 6.82 14.21 1.41
C PRO A 232 7.91 13.50 2.24
N SER A 233 8.87 12.84 1.58
CA SER A 233 10.01 12.20 2.27
C SER A 233 10.85 13.23 3.03
N ILE A 234 11.15 14.37 2.40
CA ILE A 234 11.88 15.47 3.04
C ILE A 234 11.10 16.00 4.24
N VAL A 235 9.77 16.20 4.08
CA VAL A 235 8.90 16.63 5.18
C VAL A 235 8.94 15.65 6.36
N CYS A 236 8.84 14.34 6.09
CA CYS A 236 8.97 13.30 7.11
C CYS A 236 10.31 13.38 7.84
N ILE A 237 11.42 13.45 7.10
CA ILE A 237 12.77 13.51 7.67
C ILE A 237 12.91 14.74 8.57
N VAL A 238 12.53 15.93 8.08
CA VAL A 238 12.59 17.17 8.85
C VAL A 238 11.73 17.07 10.11
N ALA A 239 10.48 16.59 9.99
CA ALA A 239 9.58 16.43 11.13
C ALA A 239 10.17 15.51 12.20
N TYR A 240 10.82 14.39 11.82
CA TYR A 240 11.45 13.48 12.77
C TYR A 240 12.72 14.04 13.40
N VAL A 241 13.56 14.74 12.63
CA VAL A 241 14.74 15.41 13.19
C VAL A 241 14.32 16.45 14.23
N LEU A 242 13.32 17.27 13.93
CA LEU A 242 12.78 18.26 14.87
C LEU A 242 12.13 17.59 16.09
N MET A 243 11.39 16.50 15.90
CA MET A 243 10.80 15.71 16.99
C MET A 243 11.85 15.14 17.94
N LEU A 244 12.94 14.58 17.41
CA LEU A 244 14.04 14.05 18.21
C LEU A 244 14.77 15.15 18.98
N ARG A 245 15.01 16.31 18.36
CA ARG A 245 15.61 17.48 19.02
C ARG A 245 14.74 17.99 20.17
N ALA A 246 13.43 18.11 19.94
CA ALA A 246 12.49 18.52 20.97
C ALA A 246 12.48 17.54 22.15
N LEU A 247 12.47 16.24 21.89
CA LEU A 247 12.52 15.21 22.93
C LEU A 247 13.84 15.19 23.71
N LYS A 248 14.96 15.51 23.07
CA LYS A 248 16.27 15.60 23.74
C LYS A 248 16.35 16.79 24.70
N ASN A 249 15.73 17.91 24.36
CA ASN A 249 15.84 19.14 25.14
C ASN A 249 14.93 19.17 26.38
N SER A 250 13.96 18.25 26.49
CA SER A 250 12.99 18.22 27.59
C SER A 250 13.38 17.23 28.70
N MET A 251 14.58 17.29 29.26
CA MET A 251 15.16 16.22 30.11
C MET A 251 14.51 15.99 31.52
N THR A 252 13.40 16.63 31.89
CA THR A 252 12.92 16.71 33.29
C THR A 252 11.52 16.15 33.62
N ASP A 253 10.79 15.50 32.70
CA ASP A 253 9.43 14.97 32.98
C ASP A 253 9.32 13.45 32.76
N GLU A 254 8.80 12.70 33.74
CA GLU A 254 8.60 11.24 33.71
C GLU A 254 7.75 10.77 32.51
N ASN A 255 6.82 11.61 32.03
CA ASN A 255 5.98 11.28 30.86
C ASN A 255 6.78 11.30 29.54
N ILE A 256 7.99 11.87 29.54
CA ILE A 256 8.83 11.99 28.35
C ILE A 256 9.43 10.66 27.95
N GLY A 257 9.72 9.76 28.90
CA GLY A 257 10.17 8.40 28.59
C GLY A 257 9.14 7.64 27.73
N LYS A 258 7.85 7.74 28.07
CA LYS A 258 6.75 7.14 27.30
C LYS A 258 6.57 7.82 25.93
N LYS A 259 6.63 9.15 25.87
CA LYS A 259 6.54 9.92 24.60
C LYS A 259 7.72 9.61 23.67
N ARG A 260 8.94 9.56 24.20
CA ARG A 260 10.18 9.21 23.48
C ARG A 260 10.14 7.80 22.94
N ARG A 261 9.69 6.81 23.73
CA ARG A 261 9.55 5.43 23.24
C ARG A 261 8.57 5.36 22.06
N LYS A 262 7.40 5.99 22.16
CA LYS A 262 6.43 6.04 21.05
C LYS A 262 7.02 6.73 19.81
N ALA A 263 7.81 7.79 20.00
CA ALA A 263 8.48 8.49 18.92
C ALA A 263 9.53 7.63 18.21
N VAL A 264 10.42 6.98 18.97
CA VAL A 264 11.46 6.10 18.42
C VAL A 264 10.83 4.94 17.66
N VAL A 265 9.82 4.30 18.24
CA VAL A 265 9.14 3.19 17.56
C VAL A 265 8.47 3.66 16.27
N LEU A 266 7.81 4.83 16.28
CA LEU A 266 7.22 5.41 15.07
C LEU A 266 8.28 5.68 14.00
N ILE A 267 9.42 6.25 14.38
CA ILE A 267 10.56 6.49 13.46
C ILE A 267 11.05 5.18 12.86
N VAL A 268 11.22 4.13 13.67
CA VAL A 268 11.66 2.81 13.19
C VAL A 268 10.66 2.23 12.20
N VAL A 269 9.37 2.25 12.52
CA VAL A 269 8.31 1.72 11.63
C VAL A 269 8.28 2.50 10.31
N VAL A 270 8.31 3.82 10.37
CA VAL A 270 8.31 4.65 9.16
C VAL A 270 9.59 4.46 8.35
N LEU A 271 10.76 4.38 8.99
CA LEU A 271 12.02 4.08 8.31
C LEU A 271 11.95 2.73 7.58
N VAL A 272 11.38 1.68 8.20
CA VAL A 272 11.17 0.39 7.54
C VAL A 272 10.26 0.53 6.32
N MET A 273 9.15 1.27 6.42
CA MET A 273 8.26 1.51 5.27
C MET A 273 8.97 2.26 4.14
N PHE A 274 9.75 3.29 4.45
CA PHE A 274 10.50 4.03 3.43
C PHE A 274 11.60 3.16 2.81
N LEU A 275 12.34 2.39 3.59
CA LEU A 275 13.44 1.56 3.09
C LEU A 275 12.98 0.36 2.27
N VAL A 276 11.86 -0.26 2.66
CA VAL A 276 11.39 -1.50 2.03
C VAL A 276 10.31 -1.23 0.98
N CYS A 277 9.36 -0.33 1.26
CA CYS A 277 8.15 -0.18 0.45
C CYS A 277 8.25 0.99 -0.54
N PHE A 278 8.61 2.19 -0.07
CA PHE A 278 8.46 3.41 -0.89
C PHE A 278 9.71 3.82 -1.66
N THR A 279 10.89 3.80 -1.05
CA THR A 279 12.12 4.26 -1.71
C THR A 279 12.52 3.33 -2.87
N PRO A 280 12.55 2.00 -2.69
CA PRO A 280 12.95 1.12 -3.79
C PRO A 280 12.01 1.22 -5.00
N SER A 281 10.70 1.32 -4.78
CA SER A 281 9.71 1.44 -5.86
C SER A 281 9.81 2.78 -6.58
N ASN A 282 9.84 3.90 -5.86
CA ASN A 282 9.90 5.23 -6.47
C ASN A 282 11.26 5.50 -7.13
N VAL A 283 12.38 5.05 -6.55
CA VAL A 283 13.69 5.15 -7.20
C VAL A 283 13.70 4.33 -8.49
N MET A 284 13.17 3.11 -8.47
CA MET A 284 13.12 2.30 -9.68
C MET A 284 12.18 2.86 -10.74
N LEU A 285 11.05 3.46 -10.36
CA LEU A 285 10.19 4.20 -11.30
C LEU A 285 10.97 5.36 -11.96
N LEU A 286 11.67 6.17 -11.18
CA LEU A 286 12.47 7.29 -11.69
C LEU A 286 13.59 6.81 -12.62
N VAL A 287 14.32 5.76 -12.24
CA VAL A 287 15.40 5.17 -13.05
C VAL A 287 14.83 4.56 -14.33
N HIS A 288 13.77 3.75 -14.22
CA HIS A 288 13.16 3.08 -15.38
C HIS A 288 12.68 4.08 -16.43
N TYR A 289 11.90 5.09 -16.02
CA TYR A 289 11.31 6.06 -16.94
C TYR A 289 12.31 7.13 -17.42
N SER A 290 13.35 7.47 -16.65
CA SER A 290 14.41 8.37 -17.13
C SER A 290 15.30 7.73 -18.19
N LEU A 291 15.65 6.44 -18.02
CA LEU A 291 16.37 5.67 -19.03
C LEU A 291 15.54 5.50 -20.31
N LEU A 292 14.23 5.28 -20.17
CA LEU A 292 13.29 5.16 -21.29
C LEU A 292 13.28 6.41 -22.17
N ILE A 293 13.24 7.62 -21.58
CA ILE A 293 13.27 8.88 -22.33
C ILE A 293 14.66 9.14 -22.95
N SER A 294 15.74 8.77 -22.26
CA SER A 294 17.10 9.10 -22.69
C SER A 294 17.57 8.28 -23.90
N GLY A 295 16.88 7.17 -24.23
CA GLY A 295 17.23 6.31 -25.36
C GLY A 295 18.59 5.62 -25.24
N THR A 296 19.21 5.65 -24.05
CA THR A 296 20.61 5.26 -23.80
C THR A 296 20.79 3.79 -23.45
N ASP A 297 19.85 2.91 -23.79
CA ASP A 297 19.92 1.49 -23.42
C ASP A 297 20.67 0.66 -24.48
N SER A 298 21.87 1.12 -24.87
CA SER A 298 22.73 0.38 -25.81
C SER A 298 23.38 -0.86 -25.19
N ASN A 299 23.30 -1.04 -23.86
CA ASN A 299 24.05 -2.06 -23.11
C ASN A 299 23.19 -3.11 -22.39
N GLY A 300 21.86 -3.14 -22.63
CA GLY A 300 20.97 -4.15 -22.03
C GLY A 300 20.79 -4.04 -20.51
N TYR A 301 21.11 -2.87 -19.93
CA TYR A 301 20.97 -2.60 -18.50
C TYR A 301 19.50 -2.46 -18.10
N GLY A 302 18.66 -1.95 -19.01
CA GLY A 302 17.25 -1.83 -18.76
C GLY A 302 16.56 -3.17 -18.49
N ASN A 303 16.87 -4.17 -19.30
CA ASN A 303 16.27 -5.49 -19.20
C ASN A 303 16.55 -6.21 -17.86
N ARG A 304 17.71 -5.98 -17.22
CA ARG A 304 18.01 -6.52 -15.86
C ARG A 304 17.31 -5.73 -14.75
N ALA A 305 17.07 -4.44 -14.96
CA ALA A 305 16.40 -3.58 -14.00
C ALA A 305 14.91 -3.90 -13.86
N TYR A 306 14.28 -4.52 -14.87
CA TYR A 306 12.85 -4.83 -14.86
C TYR A 306 12.42 -5.80 -13.75
N GLY A 307 13.16 -6.91 -13.57
CA GLY A 307 12.85 -7.88 -12.52
C GLY A 307 12.95 -7.23 -11.13
N PHE A 308 13.94 -6.37 -10.94
CA PHE A 308 14.08 -5.59 -9.70
C PHE A 308 12.95 -4.56 -9.54
N TYR A 309 12.55 -3.87 -10.61
CA TYR A 309 11.42 -2.93 -10.63
C TYR A 309 10.09 -3.59 -10.22
N ILE A 310 9.73 -4.73 -10.82
CA ILE A 310 8.51 -5.45 -10.45
C ILE A 310 8.58 -5.93 -8.99
N THR A 311 9.77 -6.38 -8.57
CA THR A 311 9.98 -6.80 -7.17
C THR A 311 9.76 -5.63 -6.22
N THR A 312 10.30 -4.44 -6.51
CA THR A 312 10.13 -3.27 -5.64
C THR A 312 8.69 -2.76 -5.63
N LEU A 313 7.95 -2.82 -6.74
CA LEU A 313 6.51 -2.55 -6.77
C LEU A 313 5.71 -3.54 -5.93
N CYS A 314 6.09 -4.82 -5.94
CA CYS A 314 5.48 -5.82 -5.08
C CYS A 314 5.77 -5.54 -3.60
N LEU A 315 7.02 -5.25 -3.24
CA LEU A 315 7.38 -4.87 -1.88
C LEU A 315 6.68 -3.57 -1.43
N ALA A 316 6.36 -2.65 -2.33
CA ALA A 316 5.59 -1.45 -2.01
C ALA A 316 4.22 -1.77 -1.40
N SER A 317 3.59 -2.87 -1.80
CA SER A 317 2.29 -3.31 -1.26
C SER A 317 2.34 -3.83 0.19
N LEU A 318 3.54 -4.10 0.72
CA LEU A 318 3.70 -4.46 2.12
C LEU A 318 3.45 -3.29 3.08
N ASN A 319 3.35 -2.05 2.58
CA ASN A 319 2.99 -0.90 3.41
C ASN A 319 1.71 -1.16 4.21
N SER A 320 0.67 -1.70 3.56
CA SER A 320 -0.62 -2.02 4.18
C SER A 320 -0.53 -3.07 5.29
N CYS A 321 0.55 -3.87 5.33
CA CYS A 321 0.84 -4.81 6.43
C CYS A 321 1.62 -4.16 7.58
N VAL A 322 2.37 -3.10 7.30
CA VAL A 322 3.20 -2.37 8.25
C VAL A 322 2.40 -1.25 8.94
N ASP A 323 1.42 -0.65 8.27
CA ASP A 323 0.56 0.41 8.81
C ASP A 323 -0.17 0.03 10.13
N PRO A 324 -0.63 -1.21 10.34
CA PRO A 324 -1.13 -1.68 11.64
C PRO A 324 -0.17 -1.44 12.83
N PHE A 325 1.14 -1.47 12.60
CA PHE A 325 2.12 -1.13 13.63
C PHE A 325 2.10 0.37 13.93
N VAL A 326 1.96 1.22 12.92
CA VAL A 326 1.76 2.68 13.10
C VAL A 326 0.55 2.92 14.00
N TYR A 327 -0.58 2.24 13.73
CA TYR A 327 -1.79 2.36 14.54
C TYR A 327 -1.59 1.87 15.98
N TYR A 328 -0.94 0.72 16.17
CA TYR A 328 -0.71 0.10 17.48
C TYR A 328 0.18 0.94 18.40
N PHE A 329 1.20 1.60 17.86
CA PHE A 329 2.12 2.42 18.66
C PHE A 329 1.64 3.85 18.86
N ILE A 330 0.80 4.37 17.95
CA ILE A 330 0.26 5.73 18.05
C ILE A 330 -1.02 5.77 18.88
N SER A 331 -1.98 4.89 18.60
CA SER A 331 -3.32 4.89 19.19
C SER A 331 -3.42 3.93 20.37
N GLU A 332 -3.65 4.49 21.55
CA GLU A 332 -3.88 3.68 22.76
C GLU A 332 -5.19 2.91 22.68
N GLU A 333 -6.24 3.52 22.10
CA GLU A 333 -7.55 2.90 21.91
C GLU A 333 -7.47 1.70 20.94
N PHE A 334 -6.69 1.82 19.86
CA PHE A 334 -6.46 0.71 18.93
C PHE A 334 -5.69 -0.41 19.62
N ARG A 335 -4.62 -0.07 20.34
CA ARG A 335 -3.85 -1.04 21.12
C ARG A 335 -4.71 -1.78 22.16
N GLU A 336 -5.56 -1.07 22.88
CA GLU A 336 -6.45 -1.66 23.89
C GLU A 336 -7.50 -2.57 23.26
N ASN A 337 -8.13 -2.15 22.16
CA ASN A 337 -9.12 -2.99 21.47
C ASN A 337 -8.48 -4.23 20.82
N VAL A 338 -7.28 -4.10 20.25
CA VAL A 338 -6.52 -5.24 19.72
C VAL A 338 -6.18 -6.21 20.86
N LYS A 339 -5.66 -5.72 21.99
CA LYS A 339 -5.40 -6.54 23.17
C LYS A 339 -6.66 -7.23 23.67
N ASN A 340 -7.76 -6.51 23.85
CA ASN A 340 -9.02 -7.08 24.31
C ASN A 340 -9.56 -8.12 23.34
N THR A 341 -9.45 -7.89 22.03
CA THR A 341 -9.92 -8.86 21.01
C THR A 341 -9.06 -10.12 21.00
N LEU A 342 -7.73 -9.98 21.08
CA LEU A 342 -6.80 -11.11 21.10
C LEU A 342 -6.84 -11.88 22.42
N ILE A 343 -6.95 -11.19 23.57
CA ILE A 343 -7.04 -11.79 24.90
C ILE A 343 -8.40 -12.47 25.08
N CYS A 344 -9.52 -11.84 24.69
CA CYS A 344 -10.84 -12.48 24.76
C CYS A 344 -10.94 -13.68 23.81
N ARG A 345 -10.27 -13.64 22.65
CA ARG A 345 -10.15 -14.83 21.77
C ARG A 345 -9.30 -15.91 22.44
N SER A 346 -8.18 -15.58 23.06
CA SER A 346 -7.35 -16.54 23.81
C SER A 346 -8.15 -17.18 24.95
N ALA A 347 -8.83 -16.39 25.78
CA ALA A 347 -9.66 -16.88 26.87
C ALA A 347 -10.83 -17.75 26.38
N ARG A 348 -11.56 -17.34 25.33
CA ARG A 348 -12.63 -18.17 24.73
C ARG A 348 -12.10 -19.45 24.09
N THR A 349 -10.92 -19.41 23.48
CA THR A 349 -10.29 -20.59 22.88
C THR A 349 -9.82 -21.57 23.95
N VAL A 350 -9.24 -21.08 25.05
CA VAL A 350 -8.89 -21.90 26.22
C VAL A 350 -10.14 -22.50 26.86
N GLU A 351 -11.22 -21.73 27.01
CA GLU A 351 -12.48 -22.24 27.56
C GLU A 351 -13.12 -23.29 26.64
N ARG A 352 -13.13 -23.04 25.32
CA ARG A 352 -13.64 -24.01 24.34
C ARG A 352 -12.81 -25.30 24.34
N MET A 353 -11.48 -25.22 24.45
CA MET A 353 -10.63 -26.41 24.62
C MET A 353 -10.93 -27.13 25.94
N ARG A 354 -11.13 -26.40 27.05
CA ARG A 354 -11.49 -26.99 28.35
C ARG A 354 -12.81 -27.75 28.29
N VAL A 355 -13.84 -27.19 27.66
CA VAL A 355 -15.13 -27.87 27.46
C VAL A 355 -14.97 -29.14 26.61
N SER A 356 -14.20 -29.10 25.51
CA SER A 356 -13.92 -30.29 24.69
C SER A 356 -13.16 -31.39 25.45
N PHE A 357 -12.16 -31.02 26.26
CA PHE A 357 -11.44 -31.99 27.12
C PHE A 357 -12.35 -32.59 28.21
N SER A 358 -13.26 -31.78 28.76
CA SER A 358 -14.25 -32.24 29.75
C SER A 358 -15.23 -33.24 29.14
N ALA A 359 -15.71 -32.99 27.91
CA ALA A 359 -16.57 -33.89 27.17
C ALA A 359 -15.88 -35.23 26.83
N LEU A 360 -14.60 -35.19 26.42
CA LEU A 360 -13.78 -36.39 26.20
C LEU A 360 -13.57 -37.21 27.48
N LYS A 361 -13.37 -36.55 28.62
CA LYS A 361 -13.22 -37.22 29.92
C LYS A 361 -14.53 -37.87 30.39
N TYR A 362 -15.67 -37.23 30.12
CA TYR A 362 -17.00 -37.78 30.41
C TYR A 362 -17.33 -38.98 29.51
N SER A 363 -17.03 -38.90 28.22
CA SER A 363 -17.17 -40.01 27.26
C SER A 363 -16.32 -41.24 27.66
N LYS A 364 -15.07 -41.03 28.11
CA LYS A 364 -14.21 -42.13 28.59
C LYS A 364 -14.72 -42.77 29.89
N LYS A 365 -15.33 -41.97 30.78
CA LYS A 365 -15.96 -42.47 32.01
C LYS A 365 -17.24 -43.26 31.72
N SER A 366 -18.06 -42.81 30.77
CA SER A 366 -19.27 -43.52 30.33
C SER A 366 -18.98 -44.91 29.77
N ASN A 367 -17.86 -45.11 29.08
CA ASN A 367 -17.45 -46.42 28.57
C ASN A 367 -16.91 -47.37 29.65
N THR A 368 -16.68 -46.90 30.89
CA THR A 368 -16.23 -47.74 32.01
C THR A 368 -17.40 -48.27 32.86
N TYR A 369 -18.61 -47.73 32.72
CA TYR A 369 -19.77 -48.08 33.57
C TYR A 369 -20.84 -48.96 32.89
N THR A 370 -20.63 -49.45 31.66
CA THR A 370 -21.61 -50.31 30.96
C THR A 370 -21.27 -51.80 30.97
N THR A 371 -20.49 -52.29 31.94
CA THR A 371 -20.28 -53.74 32.14
C THR A 371 -20.68 -54.17 33.54
N GLU A 372 -21.96 -53.99 33.89
CA GLU A 372 -22.58 -54.78 34.96
C GLU A 372 -24.09 -54.85 34.66
N SER A 373 -24.50 -55.97 34.07
CA SER A 373 -25.90 -56.30 33.86
C SER A 373 -26.49 -56.76 35.20
N GLU A 374 -27.30 -55.93 35.83
CA GLU A 374 -28.14 -56.37 36.93
C GLU A 374 -29.55 -56.74 36.45
N ASN A 375 -29.98 -57.86 37.01
CA ASN A 375 -31.16 -58.61 36.69
C ASN A 375 -32.46 -57.85 36.95
N THR A 376 -33.44 -58.22 36.14
CA THR A 376 -34.86 -57.92 36.29
C THR A 376 -35.37 -58.42 37.63
N GLN A 377 -36.07 -57.58 38.40
CA GLN A 377 -37.28 -58.01 39.09
C GLN A 377 -38.18 -56.84 39.50
N SER A 378 -39.47 -57.10 39.32
CA SER A 378 -40.66 -56.30 39.55
C SER A 378 -40.92 -55.93 41.01
N SER A 379 -41.61 -54.81 41.24
CA SER A 379 -42.97 -54.81 41.80
C SER A 379 -43.53 -53.40 42.02
N ASN A 380 -44.84 -53.30 41.77
CA ASN A 380 -45.75 -52.17 41.98
C ASN A 380 -45.71 -51.58 43.40
N CYS A 381 -45.77 -50.25 43.52
CA CYS A 381 -46.98 -49.50 43.89
C CYS A 381 -46.79 -48.00 43.63
#